data_AF-A0A915DWU7-F1
#
_entry.id   AF-A0A915DWU7-F1
#
_cell.length_a   1.000
_cell.length_b   1.000
_cell.length_c   1.000
_cell.angle_alpha   90.00
_cell.angle_beta   90.00
_cell.angle_gamma   90.00
#
_symmetry.space_group_name_H-M   'P 1'
#
loop_
_entity.id
_entity.type
_entity.pdbx_description
1 polymer ?
#
loop_
_entity_poly.entity_id
_entity_poly.type
_entity_poly.pdbx_seq_one_letter_code
_entity_poly.pdbx_strand_id
1 'polypeptide(L)'
;MENIIANYGSSSESEDEQVKTPKKLKSFSTEFKLKVAKHAKDISIHGASNEFKVGRSTVRQWMRQEKQLHKIAESSPGVKFKKRLPGGGRRLTFNDLDDQLAAWVSEDHEDFKVCFCLSYFVNKENLRAVLLGG
;
A
#
# COMPACT_ATOMS: atom_id res chain seq x y z
N MET A 1 -8.23 66.55 -33.44
CA MET A 1 -8.06 65.20 -34.00
C MET A 1 -6.55 65.01 -34.01
N GLU A 2 -5.92 64.14 -33.23
CA GLU A 2 -6.29 62.77 -32.86
C GLU A 2 -5.85 62.45 -31.42
N ASN A 3 -6.44 61.38 -30.89
CA ASN A 3 -6.50 61.04 -29.47
C ASN A 3 -5.27 60.26 -28.98
N ILE A 4 -4.88 60.60 -27.75
CA ILE A 4 -4.08 59.79 -26.83
C ILE A 4 -4.86 58.50 -26.50
N ILE A 5 -4.18 57.36 -26.48
CA ILE A 5 -4.08 56.38 -25.37
C ILE A 5 -3.28 55.18 -25.88
N ALA A 6 -2.08 55.02 -25.32
CA ALA A 6 -1.35 53.76 -25.34
C ALA A 6 -2.15 52.73 -24.54
N ASN A 7 -2.55 51.62 -25.18
CA ASN A 7 -3.01 50.45 -24.45
C ASN A 7 -2.03 49.31 -24.70
N TYR A 8 -0.99 49.31 -23.87
CA TYR A 8 -0.09 48.20 -23.65
C TYR A 8 -0.95 47.08 -23.05
N GLY A 9 -1.37 46.14 -23.90
CA GLY A 9 -2.12 44.96 -23.49
C GLY A 9 -1.28 44.14 -22.53
N SER A 10 -1.48 44.40 -21.24
CA SER A 10 -1.11 43.52 -20.14
C SER A 10 -1.95 42.24 -20.27
N SER A 11 -1.53 41.33 -21.15
CA SER A 11 -1.98 39.93 -21.11
C SER A 11 -1.24 39.27 -19.97
N SER A 12 -1.78 39.42 -18.75
CA SER A 12 -1.34 38.63 -17.61
C SER A 12 -1.85 37.20 -17.82
N GLU A 13 -1.09 36.42 -18.58
CA GLU A 13 -1.23 34.98 -18.61
C GLU A 13 -0.70 34.45 -17.26
N SER A 14 -1.61 34.29 -16.30
CA SER A 14 -1.36 33.52 -15.10
C SER A 14 -1.33 32.04 -15.50
N GLU A 15 -0.14 31.55 -15.86
CA GLU A 15 0.12 30.12 -15.96
C GLU A 15 0.09 29.52 -14.56
N ASP A 16 -1.08 29.04 -14.15
CA ASP A 16 -1.23 28.19 -12.96
C ASP A 16 -0.62 26.83 -13.29
N GLU A 17 0.68 26.67 -13.03
CA GLU A 17 1.37 25.38 -13.01
C GLU A 17 0.74 24.48 -11.92
N GLN A 18 -0.32 23.78 -12.27
CA GLN A 18 -0.93 22.75 -11.43
C GLN A 18 -0.01 21.53 -11.38
N VAL A 19 0.88 21.50 -10.38
CA VAL A 19 1.74 20.35 -10.05
C VAL A 19 0.87 19.11 -9.80
N LYS A 20 0.74 18.23 -10.81
CA LYS A 20 0.00 16.96 -10.70
C LYS A 20 0.77 16.00 -9.80
N THR A 21 0.53 16.07 -8.49
CA THR A 21 1.02 15.05 -7.56
C THR A 21 0.36 13.70 -7.87
N PRO A 22 1.11 12.58 -7.85
CA PRO A 22 0.55 11.28 -8.18
C PRO A 22 -0.52 10.88 -7.16
N LYS A 23 -1.75 10.63 -7.64
CA LYS A 23 -2.85 10.14 -6.80
C LYS A 23 -2.48 8.78 -6.20
N LYS A 24 -2.41 8.71 -4.87
CA LYS A 24 -2.17 7.46 -4.14
C LYS A 24 -3.28 6.45 -4.43
N LEU A 25 -2.92 5.22 -4.79
CA LEU A 25 -3.87 4.14 -5.02
C LEU A 25 -4.52 3.71 -3.70
N LYS A 26 -5.85 3.60 -3.69
CA LYS A 26 -6.60 3.09 -2.53
C LYS A 26 -6.34 1.60 -2.34
N SER A 27 -5.97 1.21 -1.14
CA SER A 27 -5.83 -0.20 -0.74
C SER A 27 -7.06 -0.64 0.05
N PHE A 28 -7.62 -1.80 -0.29
CA PHE A 28 -8.83 -2.35 0.34
C PHE A 28 -8.57 -3.72 0.97
N SER A 29 -9.23 -4.02 2.10
CA SER A 29 -9.18 -5.34 2.75
C SER A 29 -9.96 -6.38 1.94
N THR A 30 -9.63 -7.67 2.11
CA THR A 30 -10.33 -8.79 1.48
C THR A 30 -11.81 -8.84 1.86
N GLU A 31 -12.13 -8.63 3.14
CA GLU A 31 -13.50 -8.56 3.66
C GLU A 31 -14.31 -7.45 2.97
N PHE A 32 -13.72 -6.26 2.83
CA PHE A 32 -14.37 -5.15 2.15
C PHE A 32 -14.66 -5.49 0.68
N LYS A 33 -13.68 -6.08 -0.03
CA LYS A 33 -13.87 -6.50 -1.43
C LYS A 33 -15.01 -7.52 -1.57
N LEU A 34 -15.10 -8.49 -0.65
CA LEU A 34 -16.19 -9.47 -0.61
C LEU A 34 -17.53 -8.82 -0.32
N LYS A 35 -17.60 -7.89 0.63
CA LYS A 35 -18.82 -7.11 0.93
C LYS A 35 -19.32 -6.37 -0.30
N VAL A 36 -18.43 -5.65 -0.99
CA VAL A 36 -18.77 -4.91 -2.21
C VAL A 36 -19.19 -5.86 -3.34
N ALA A 37 -18.51 -7.00 -3.52
CA ALA A 37 -18.84 -7.97 -4.55
C ALA A 37 -20.23 -8.61 -4.33
N LYS A 38 -20.58 -8.96 -3.08
CA LYS A 38 -21.91 -9.45 -2.72
C LYS A 38 -22.99 -8.40 -2.98
N HIS A 39 -22.77 -7.18 -2.50
CA HIS A 39 -23.71 -6.08 -2.70
C HIS A 39 -23.93 -5.74 -4.18
N ALA A 40 -22.89 -5.86 -5.01
CA ALA A 40 -23.00 -5.64 -6.45
C ALA A 40 -23.82 -6.73 -7.17
N LYS A 41 -23.93 -7.94 -6.61
CA LYS A 41 -24.81 -9.00 -7.12
C LYS A 41 -26.27 -8.75 -6.75
N ASP A 42 -26.51 -8.23 -5.55
CA ASP A 42 -27.86 -8.00 -5.04
C ASP A 42 -28.54 -6.81 -5.74
N ILE A 43 -27.78 -5.74 -6.01
CA ILE A 43 -28.30 -4.52 -6.66
C ILE A 43 -27.79 -4.41 -8.10
N SER A 44 -26.59 -3.84 -8.27
CA SER A 44 -25.91 -3.67 -9.54
C SER A 44 -24.50 -3.13 -9.31
N ILE A 45 -23.64 -3.27 -10.32
CA ILE A 45 -22.28 -2.70 -10.32
C ILE A 45 -22.32 -1.17 -10.14
N HIS A 46 -23.29 -0.50 -10.77
CA HIS A 46 -23.41 0.95 -10.69
C HIS A 46 -23.84 1.40 -9.30
N GLY A 47 -24.84 0.73 -8.71
CA GLY A 47 -25.29 0.99 -7.34
C GLY A 47 -24.15 0.81 -6.33
N ALA A 48 -23.46 -0.33 -6.37
CA ALA A 48 -22.33 -0.59 -5.49
C ALA A 48 -21.18 0.41 -5.67
N SER A 49 -20.90 0.83 -6.91
CA SER A 49 -19.88 1.84 -7.19
C SER A 49 -20.18 3.19 -6.52
N ASN A 50 -21.44 3.62 -6.59
CA ASN A 50 -21.89 4.89 -6.01
C ASN A 50 -21.92 4.88 -4.48
N GLU A 51 -22.31 3.75 -3.89
CA GLU A 51 -22.39 3.58 -2.44
C GLU A 51 -21.00 3.47 -1.81
N PHE A 52 -20.15 2.59 -2.34
CA PHE A 52 -18.83 2.31 -1.76
C PHE A 52 -17.71 3.23 -2.28
N LYS A 53 -18.02 4.15 -3.21
CA LYS A 53 -17.05 5.06 -3.86
C LYS A 53 -15.85 4.31 -4.47
N VAL A 54 -16.13 3.17 -5.08
CA VAL A 54 -15.16 2.30 -5.77
C VAL A 54 -15.45 2.34 -7.28
N GLY A 55 -14.42 2.37 -8.11
CA GLY A 55 -14.59 2.37 -9.57
C GLY A 55 -15.33 1.13 -10.09
N ARG A 56 -16.23 1.30 -11.07
CA ARG A 56 -17.01 0.21 -11.66
C ARG A 56 -16.16 -0.95 -12.19
N SER A 57 -15.01 -0.63 -12.79
CA SER A 57 -14.03 -1.63 -13.28
C SER A 57 -13.47 -2.48 -12.12
N THR A 58 -13.12 -1.84 -11.01
CA THR A 58 -12.66 -2.50 -9.79
C THR A 58 -13.73 -3.41 -9.20
N VAL A 59 -14.99 -2.94 -9.12
CA VAL A 59 -16.12 -3.76 -8.65
C VAL A 59 -16.28 -5.00 -9.54
N ARG A 60 -16.31 -4.81 -10.86
CA ARG A 60 -16.40 -5.91 -11.84
C ARG A 60 -15.24 -6.91 -11.67
N GLN A 61 -14.03 -6.42 -11.44
CA GLN A 61 -12.86 -7.25 -11.20
C GLN A 61 -13.02 -8.08 -9.92
N TRP A 62 -13.46 -7.49 -8.81
CA TRP A 62 -13.69 -8.21 -7.56
C TRP A 62 -14.79 -9.25 -7.68
N MET A 63 -15.85 -8.99 -8.44
CA MET A 63 -16.87 -10.01 -8.75
C MET A 63 -16.28 -11.21 -9.49
N ARG A 64 -15.38 -11.00 -10.47
CA ARG A 64 -14.68 -12.10 -11.16
C ARG A 64 -13.77 -12.89 -10.24
N GLN A 65 -13.14 -12.20 -9.28
CA GLN A 65 -12.17 -12.76 -8.34
C GLN A 65 -12.80 -13.26 -7.05
N GLU A 66 -14.12 -13.24 -6.93
CA GLU A 66 -14.85 -13.57 -5.70
C GLU A 66 -14.48 -14.94 -5.12
N LYS A 67 -14.39 -15.97 -5.97
CA LYS A 67 -13.95 -17.32 -5.56
C LYS A 67 -12.55 -17.32 -4.94
N GLN A 68 -11.63 -16.52 -5.50
CA GLN A 68 -10.27 -16.39 -4.96
C GLN A 68 -10.27 -15.61 -3.64
N LEU A 69 -11.10 -14.56 -3.54
CA LEU A 69 -11.25 -13.78 -2.31
C LEU A 69 -11.79 -14.64 -1.16
N HIS A 70 -12.73 -15.56 -1.43
CA HIS A 70 -13.22 -16.54 -0.45
C HIS A 70 -12.12 -17.47 0.04
N LYS A 71 -11.37 -18.11 -0.87
CA LYS A 71 -10.24 -18.98 -0.51
C LYS A 71 -9.21 -18.26 0.38
N ILE A 72 -8.93 -16.99 0.09
CA ILE A 72 -7.97 -16.21 0.89
C ILE A 72 -8.54 -15.94 2.29
N ALA A 73 -9.83 -15.60 2.38
CA ALA A 73 -10.49 -15.38 3.66
C ALA A 73 -10.49 -16.64 4.53
N GLU A 74 -10.68 -17.82 3.92
CA GLU A 74 -10.67 -19.13 4.60
C GLU A 74 -9.26 -19.59 5.00
N SER A 75 -8.26 -19.34 4.15
CA SER A 75 -6.87 -19.82 4.35
C SER A 75 -6.05 -19.07 5.42
N SER A 76 -6.56 -18.00 6.02
CA SER A 76 -5.83 -17.24 7.05
C SER A 76 -6.74 -16.77 8.18
N PRO A 77 -7.27 -17.69 9.00
CA PRO A 77 -7.93 -17.34 10.25
C PRO A 77 -6.87 -16.93 11.29
N GLY A 78 -6.33 -15.71 11.20
CA GLY A 78 -5.39 -15.18 12.20
C GLY A 78 -4.42 -14.11 11.69
N VAL A 79 -4.05 -14.16 10.40
CA VAL A 79 -3.23 -13.10 9.78
C VAL A 79 -4.15 -11.98 9.34
N LYS A 80 -4.26 -10.95 10.21
CA LYS A 80 -5.03 -9.74 9.98
C LYS A 80 -4.68 -9.14 8.59
N PHE A 81 -5.61 -9.27 7.66
CA PHE A 81 -5.72 -8.49 6.41
C PHE A 81 -4.66 -8.75 5.32
N LYS A 82 -4.64 -9.95 4.72
CA LYS A 82 -4.03 -10.11 3.38
C LYS A 82 -4.78 -9.24 2.36
N LYS A 83 -4.22 -8.09 2.01
CA LYS A 83 -4.80 -7.11 1.07
C LYS A 83 -4.65 -7.53 -0.40
N ARG A 84 -3.64 -8.35 -0.73
CA ARG A 84 -3.29 -8.75 -2.10
C ARG A 84 -3.80 -10.15 -2.42
N LEU A 85 -4.24 -10.33 -3.67
CA LEU A 85 -4.54 -11.65 -4.22
C LEU A 85 -3.24 -12.43 -4.46
N PRO A 86 -3.26 -13.78 -4.40
CA PRO A 86 -2.11 -14.59 -4.75
C PRO A 86 -1.67 -14.30 -6.19
N GLY A 87 -0.36 -14.23 -6.41
CA GLY A 87 0.23 -13.84 -7.69
C GLY A 87 0.22 -12.33 -7.98
N GLY A 88 -0.31 -11.50 -7.07
CA GLY A 88 -0.26 -10.04 -7.14
C GLY A 88 1.08 -9.50 -6.65
N GLY A 89 2.16 -9.77 -7.37
CA GLY A 89 3.51 -9.33 -7.02
C GLY A 89 4.54 -9.76 -8.07
N ARG A 90 5.82 -9.46 -7.81
CA ARG A 90 6.92 -10.00 -8.61
C ARG A 90 6.90 -11.51 -8.45
N ARG A 91 6.96 -12.24 -9.57
CA ARG A 91 7.08 -13.70 -9.54
C ARG A 91 8.48 -14.07 -9.07
N LEU A 92 8.56 -15.06 -8.19
CA LEU A 92 9.83 -15.65 -7.79
C LEU A 92 10.40 -16.40 -9.01
N THR A 93 11.68 -16.20 -9.28
CA THR A 93 12.37 -16.85 -10.41
C THR A 93 12.88 -18.23 -10.02
N PHE A 94 13.21 -18.44 -8.74
CA PHE A 94 13.80 -19.67 -8.24
C PHE A 94 13.06 -20.13 -6.98
N ASN A 95 11.85 -20.68 -7.15
CA ASN A 95 11.00 -21.10 -6.01
C ASN A 95 11.76 -22.02 -5.06
N ASP A 96 12.50 -23.01 -5.58
CA ASP A 96 13.26 -23.96 -4.76
C ASP A 96 14.30 -23.27 -3.88
N LEU A 97 14.96 -22.23 -4.41
CA LEU A 97 15.99 -21.47 -3.72
C LEU A 97 15.36 -20.55 -2.65
N ASP A 98 14.24 -19.92 -2.98
CA ASP A 98 13.47 -19.10 -2.05
C ASP A 98 12.84 -19.94 -0.92
N ASP A 99 12.42 -21.17 -1.22
CA ASP A 99 11.91 -22.14 -0.24
C ASP A 99 13.03 -22.63 0.68
N GLN A 100 14.20 -22.96 0.13
CA GLN A 100 15.40 -23.28 0.92
C GLN A 100 15.83 -22.12 1.81
N LEU A 101 15.82 -20.89 1.27
CA LEU A 101 16.14 -19.70 2.03
C LEU A 101 15.11 -19.44 3.13
N ALA A 102 13.82 -19.64 2.86
CA ALA A 102 12.75 -19.50 3.85
C ALA A 102 12.88 -20.54 4.97
N ALA A 103 13.19 -21.80 4.63
CA ALA A 103 13.48 -22.85 5.60
C ALA A 103 14.70 -22.47 6.45
N TRP A 104 15.80 -22.07 5.81
CA TRP A 104 17.03 -21.65 6.47
C TRP A 104 16.82 -20.46 7.44
N VAL A 105 15.99 -19.48 7.07
CA VAL A 105 15.64 -18.35 7.96
C VAL A 105 14.73 -18.79 9.12
N SER A 106 13.80 -19.71 8.86
CA SER A 106 12.81 -20.16 9.86
C SER A 106 13.39 -21.15 10.86
N GLU A 107 14.44 -21.87 10.49
CA GLU A 107 15.12 -22.86 11.32
C GLU A 107 16.00 -22.24 12.43
N ASP A 108 16.02 -20.90 12.56
CA ASP A 108 16.72 -20.18 13.64
C ASP A 108 18.16 -20.67 13.81
N HIS A 109 19.07 -20.17 12.96
CA HIS A 109 20.46 -20.04 13.40
C HIS A 109 20.50 -19.07 14.60
N GLU A 110 20.49 -19.61 15.82
CA GLU A 110 20.73 -18.90 17.09
C GLU A 110 22.03 -18.06 17.06
N ASP A 111 22.96 -18.38 16.16
CA ASP A 111 24.27 -17.74 16.05
C ASP A 111 24.24 -16.32 15.45
N PHE A 112 23.21 -15.96 14.67
CA PHE A 112 23.13 -14.64 14.02
C PHE A 112 22.26 -13.62 14.78
N LYS A 113 21.78 -13.94 15.98
CA LYS A 113 21.08 -12.97 16.85
C LYS A 113 22.00 -11.90 17.46
N VAL A 114 23.32 -12.03 17.31
CA VAL A 114 24.29 -11.16 18.01
C VAL A 114 24.48 -9.79 17.34
N CYS A 115 24.15 -9.55 16.06
CA CYS A 115 24.64 -8.34 15.38
C CYS A 115 23.60 -7.38 14.78
N PHE A 116 22.41 -7.23 15.38
CA PHE A 116 21.53 -6.09 15.05
C PHE A 116 20.98 -5.31 16.25
N CYS A 117 21.07 -5.84 17.48
CA CYS A 117 20.78 -5.08 18.70
C CYS A 117 22.02 -4.52 19.40
N LEU A 118 23.21 -5.10 19.19
CA LEU A 118 24.43 -4.62 19.86
C LEU A 118 24.96 -3.28 19.33
N SER A 119 24.63 -2.86 18.10
CA SER A 119 24.98 -1.51 17.64
C SER A 119 24.17 -0.40 18.34
N TYR A 120 22.96 -0.71 18.80
CA TYR A 120 22.13 0.23 19.57
C TYR A 120 22.30 0.10 21.08
N PHE A 121 22.75 -1.06 21.58
CA PHE A 121 22.94 -1.28 23.02
C PHE A 121 24.24 -0.63 23.54
N VAL A 122 25.33 -0.66 22.76
CA VAL A 122 26.62 -0.05 23.18
C VAL A 122 26.55 1.49 23.25
N ASN A 123 25.58 2.14 22.60
CA ASN A 123 25.43 3.60 22.65
C ASN A 123 24.62 4.12 23.87
N LYS A 124 24.03 3.26 24.70
CA LYS A 124 23.25 3.72 25.86
C LYS A 124 24.03 3.71 27.17
N GLU A 125 25.12 2.94 27.25
CA GLU A 125 25.93 2.84 28.47
C GLU A 125 26.95 3.98 28.59
N ASN A 126 27.31 4.63 27.48
CA ASN A 126 28.28 5.74 27.49
C ASN A 126 27.69 7.12 27.89
N LEU A 127 26.39 7.18 28.24
CA LEU A 127 25.73 8.39 28.77
C LEU A 127 25.51 8.34 30.29
N ARG A 128 25.82 7.22 30.95
CA ARG A 128 25.70 7.09 32.42
C ARG A 128 27.01 7.25 33.18
N ALA A 129 28.16 7.20 32.50
CA ALA A 129 29.48 7.37 33.13
C ALA A 129 29.91 8.84 33.32
N VAL A 130 29.14 9.83 32.86
CA VAL A 130 29.48 11.27 32.99
C VAL A 130 28.72 11.95 34.15
N LEU A 131 27.79 11.28 34.82
CA LEU A 131 26.90 11.92 35.81
C LEU A 131 27.01 11.42 37.26
N LEU A 132 27.97 10.55 37.62
CA LEU A 132 28.23 10.20 39.03
C LEU A 132 29.73 9.94 39.31
N GLY A 133 30.41 10.97 39.85
CA GLY A 133 31.75 10.91 40.49
C GLY A 133 32.91 11.20 39.53
N GLY A 134 33.84 12.12 39.79
CA GLY A 134 34.38 12.52 41.10
C GLY A 134 35.80 12.00 41.19
#